data_AF-A0A7Y8X5A3-F1
#
_entry.id   AF-A0A7Y8X5A3-F1
#
_cell.length_a   1.000
_cell.length_b   1.000
_cell.length_c   1.000
_cell.angle_alpha   90.00
_cell.angle_beta   90.00
_cell.angle_gamma   90.00
#
_symmetry.space_group_name_H-M   'P 1'
#
loop_
_entity.id
_entity.type
_entity.pdbx_description
1 polymer ?
#
loop_
_entity_poly.entity_id
_entity_poly.type
_entity_poly.pdbx_seq_one_letter_code
_entity_poly.pdbx_strand_id
1 'polypeptide(L)' 'MAPRRPTALQHRLHLRVHTHHLGGPVHDTCPNCLQRDIAPAVTRRRGQTTRDGYQCPRCQQQWITERIDTAYRHHRDDAA' A
#
# COMPACT_ATOMS: atom_id res chain seq x y z
N MET A 1 -34.52 26.92 -14.25
CA MET A 1 -33.60 26.87 -13.09
C MET A 1 -33.57 25.45 -12.55
N ALA A 2 -32.43 24.75 -12.69
CA ALA A 2 -32.22 23.40 -12.17
C ALA A 2 -30.99 23.41 -11.25
N PRO A 3 -31.03 22.75 -10.07
CA PRO A 3 -29.90 22.77 -9.15
C PRO A 3 -28.74 21.92 -9.66
N ARG A 4 -27.54 22.47 -9.47
CA ARG A 4 -26.25 21.89 -9.88
C ARG A 4 -25.95 20.66 -9.01
N ARG A 5 -25.66 19.53 -9.66
CA ARG A 5 -25.15 18.31 -9.01
C ARG A 5 -23.76 18.60 -8.41
N PRO A 6 -23.47 18.19 -7.17
CA PRO A 6 -22.11 18.30 -6.64
C PRO A 6 -21.21 17.27 -7.34
N THR A 7 -20.20 17.76 -8.05
CA THR A 7 -19.05 16.99 -8.51
C THR A 7 -18.25 16.55 -7.29
N ALA A 8 -18.48 15.32 -6.84
CA ALA A 8 -17.60 14.67 -5.89
C ALA A 8 -16.25 14.44 -6.57
N LEU A 9 -15.32 15.38 -6.34
CA LEU A 9 -13.92 15.27 -6.70
C LEU A 9 -13.37 14.02 -6.00
N GLN A 10 -13.18 12.94 -6.77
CA GLN A 10 -12.45 11.77 -6.31
C GLN A 10 -10.98 12.16 -6.20
N HIS A 11 -10.60 12.79 -5.08
CA HIS A 11 -9.20 12.93 -4.68
C HIS A 11 -8.67 11.54 -4.33
N ARG A 12 -8.30 10.81 -5.37
CA ARG A 12 -7.59 9.54 -5.30
C ARG A 12 -6.16 9.85 -4.88
N LEU A 13 -5.98 10.14 -3.59
CA LEU A 13 -4.68 10.26 -2.93
C LEU A 13 -3.96 8.91 -3.07
N HIS A 14 -3.15 8.79 -4.12
CA HIS A 14 -2.19 7.70 -4.26
C HIS A 14 -1.04 7.97 -3.29
N LEU A 15 -1.28 7.75 -2.00
CA LEU A 15 -0.21 7.64 -1.01
C LEU A 15 0.56 6.36 -1.33
N ARG A 16 1.65 6.49 -2.10
CA ARG A 16 2.64 5.44 -2.32
C ARG A 16 3.45 5.29 -1.04
N VAL A 17 3.07 4.37 -0.18
CA VAL A 17 3.90 3.93 0.94
C VAL A 17 4.88 2.88 0.40
N HIS A 18 6.19 3.15 0.53
CA HIS A 18 7.24 2.17 0.26
C HIS A 18 7.57 1.47 1.58
N THR A 19 7.28 0.18 1.68
CA THR A 19 7.58 -0.65 2.87
C THR A 19 8.40 -1.87 2.45
N HIS A 20 9.48 -2.14 3.18
CA HIS A 20 10.51 -3.15 2.85
C HIS A 20 10.38 -4.38 3.76
N HIS A 21 9.95 -5.56 3.28
CA HIS A 21 10.05 -6.82 4.04
C HIS A 21 10.03 -8.10 3.16
N LEU A 22 10.72 -9.13 3.65
CA LEU A 22 10.95 -10.44 3.02
C LEU A 22 9.73 -11.38 3.14
N GLY A 23 9.05 -11.65 2.03
CA GLY A 23 8.46 -12.98 1.76
C GLY A 23 7.06 -13.34 2.27
N GLY A 24 6.33 -12.48 2.99
CA GLY A 24 4.94 -12.71 3.42
C GLY A 24 3.94 -11.63 2.97
N PRO A 25 2.62 -11.84 3.11
CA PRO A 25 1.67 -10.73 3.06
C PRO A 25 2.01 -9.75 4.17
N VAL A 26 2.46 -8.55 3.81
CA VAL A 26 2.83 -7.51 4.76
C VAL A 26 1.55 -6.98 5.39
N HIS A 27 1.42 -7.08 6.70
CA HIS A 27 0.39 -6.30 7.40
C HIS A 27 0.83 -4.85 7.43
N ASP A 28 -0.10 -3.93 7.15
CA ASP A 28 0.18 -2.51 7.08
C ASP A 28 -0.67 -1.71 8.08
N THR A 29 -0.31 -0.45 8.29
CA THR A 29 -1.06 0.50 9.12
C THR A 29 -1.88 1.42 8.25
N CYS A 30 -3.16 1.59 8.58
CA CYS A 30 -4.04 2.50 7.87
C CYS A 30 -3.51 3.95 7.98
N PRO A 31 -3.27 4.65 6.87
CA PRO A 31 -2.76 6.01 6.90
C PRO A 31 -3.78 7.04 7.41
N ASN A 32 -5.06 6.68 7.49
CA ASN A 32 -6.13 7.58 7.90
C ASN A 32 -6.48 7.46 9.39
N CYS A 33 -6.74 6.25 9.89
CA CYS A 33 -7.16 6.04 11.28
C CYS A 33 -6.11 5.34 12.15
N LEU A 34 -4.90 5.12 11.61
CA LEU A 34 -3.76 4.49 12.28
C LEU A 34 -4.05 3.08 12.84
N GLN A 35 -5.08 2.42 12.32
CA GLN A 35 -5.36 1.02 12.63
C GLN A 35 -4.21 0.17 12.09
N ARG A 36 -3.64 -0.67 12.95
CA ARG A 36 -2.49 -1.53 12.64
C ARG A 36 -2.96 -2.93 12.22
N ASP A 37 -2.01 -3.72 11.77
CA ASP A 37 -2.15 -5.15 11.47
C ASP A 37 -3.18 -5.45 10.37
N ILE A 38 -3.22 -4.62 9.34
CA ILE A 38 -4.18 -4.76 8.24
C ILE A 38 -3.58 -5.62 7.16
N ALA A 39 -4.14 -6.81 6.97
CA ALA A 39 -3.78 -7.70 5.88
C ALA A 39 -4.20 -7.12 4.51
N PRO A 40 -3.44 -7.41 3.44
CA PRO A 40 -3.83 -7.03 2.09
C PRO A 40 -5.09 -7.79 1.67
N ALA A 41 -6.05 -7.07 1.09
CA ALA A 41 -7.23 -7.67 0.48
C ALA A 41 -6.92 -8.29 -0.88
N VAL A 42 -5.89 -7.79 -1.57
CA VAL A 42 -5.42 -8.31 -2.84
C VAL A 42 -3.91 -8.14 -2.94
N THR A 43 -3.22 -9.18 -3.41
CA THR A 43 -1.80 -9.13 -3.74
C THR A 43 -1.60 -9.52 -5.19
N ARG A 44 -0.81 -8.75 -5.93
CA ARG A 44 -0.43 -9.03 -7.32
C ARG A 44 1.09 -8.96 -7.47
N ARG A 45 1.67 -9.98 -8.09
CA ARG A 45 3.10 -10.01 -8.42
C ARG A 45 3.28 -9.86 -9.93
N ARG A 46 4.21 -8.99 -10.34
CA ARG A 46 4.67 -8.85 -11.72
C ARG A 46 6.18 -8.74 -11.75
N GLY A 47 6.84 -9.79 -12.24
CA GLY A 47 8.30 -9.87 -12.24
C GLY A 47 8.84 -9.75 -10.82
N GLN A 48 9.68 -8.74 -10.59
CA GLN A 48 10.29 -8.43 -9.29
C GLN A 48 9.44 -7.47 -8.44
N THR A 49 8.29 -7.04 -8.93
CA THR A 49 7.43 -6.11 -8.19
C THR A 49 6.25 -6.86 -7.60
N THR A 50 5.97 -6.63 -6.33
CA THR A 50 4.72 -7.02 -5.69
C THR A 50 3.92 -5.77 -5.34
N ARG A 51 2.62 -5.81 -5.62
CA ARG A 51 1.67 -4.74 -5.37
C ARG A 51 0.55 -5.27 -4.48
N ASP A 52 0.37 -4.64 -3.33
CA ASP A 52 -0.66 -5.01 -2.36
C ASP A 52 -1.72 -3.92 -2.28
N GLY A 53 -2.98 -4.33 -2.30
CA GLY A 53 -4.12 -3.46 -2.06
C GLY A 53 -4.72 -3.74 -0.69
N TYR A 54 -4.93 -2.69 0.10
CA TYR A 54 -5.45 -2.76 1.46
C TYR A 54 -6.78 -2.04 1.55
N GLN A 55 -7.63 -2.52 2.46
CA GLN A 55 -8.86 -1.85 2.87
C GLN A 55 -8.95 -1.89 4.40
N CYS A 56 -9.03 -0.71 5.02
CA CYS A 56 -9.14 -0.62 6.47
C CYS A 56 -10.52 -1.09 6.94
N PRO A 57 -10.62 -2.07 7.85
CA PRO A 57 -11.92 -2.54 8.36
C PRO A 57 -12.63 -1.49 9.22
N ARG A 58 -11.89 -0.50 9.74
CA ARG A 58 -12.41 0.52 10.65
C ARG A 58 -12.97 1.74 9.92
N CYS A 59 -12.15 2.39 9.08
CA CYS A 59 -12.55 3.62 8.39
C CYS A 59 -12.79 3.44 6.89
N GLN A 60 -12.69 2.20 6.37
CA GLN A 60 -12.91 1.84 4.97
C GLN A 60 -11.98 2.52 3.95
N GLN A 61 -10.95 3.23 4.41
CA GLN A 61 -9.92 3.79 3.54
C GLN A 61 -9.26 2.67 2.75
N GLN A 62 -9.03 2.91 1.47
CA GLN A 62 -8.31 2.01 0.57
C GLN A 62 -6.97 2.62 0.18
N TRP A 63 -5.93 1.80 0.12
CA TRP A 63 -4.61 2.22 -0.34
C TRP A 63 -3.86 1.05 -0.98
N ILE A 64 -2.72 1.38 -1.60
CA ILE A 64 -1.89 0.43 -2.33
C ILE A 64 -0.44 0.65 -1.95
N THR A 65 0.28 -0.43 -1.65
CA THR A 65 1.73 -0.40 -1.53
C THR A 65 2.38 -1.18 -2.67
N GLU A 66 3.58 -0.78 -3.04
CA GLU A 66 4.38 -1.40 -4.09
C GLU A 66 5.77 -1.69 -3.51
N ARG A 67 6.20 -2.95 -3.63
CA ARG A 67 7.50 -3.43 -3.15
C ARG A 67 8.28 -4.08 -4.28
N ILE A 68 9.57 -3.78 -4.37
CA ILE A 68 10.49 -4.35 -5.37
C ILE A 68 11.37 -5.38 -4.65
N ASP A 69 11.25 -6.65 -5.04
CA ASP A 69 11.93 -7.81 -4.44
C ASP A 69 13.47 -7.68 -4.50
N THR A 70 14.02 -6.91 -5.44
CA THR A 70 15.47 -6.74 -5.68
C THR A 70 16.12 -5.61 -4.89
N ALA A 71 15.38 -4.84 -4.10
CA ALA A 71 15.95 -3.69 -3.38
C ALA A 71 16.96 -4.07 -2.27
N TYR A 72 17.20 -5.35 -1.99
CA TYR A 72 18.06 -5.80 -0.88
C TYR A 72 19.04 -6.94 -1.25
N ARG A 73 19.78 -6.81 -2.35
CA ARG A 73 20.95 -7.69 -2.62
C ARG A 73 22.32 -7.07 -2.28
N HIS A 74 22.39 -5.80 -1.88
CA HIS A 74 23.66 -5.08 -1.68
C HIS A 74 23.79 -4.44 -0.29
N HIS A 75 23.68 -5.21 0.80
CA HIS A 75 23.99 -4.65 2.13
C HIS A 75 24.52 -5.68 3.15
N ARG A 76 25.14 -6.79 2.71
CA ARG A 76 25.71 -7.80 3.63
C ARG A 76 27.16 -8.23 3.36
N ASP A 77 27.91 -7.54 2.49
CA ASP A 77 29.26 -7.97 2.10
C ASP A 77 30.36 -6.92 2.36
N ASP A 78 30.25 -6.07 3.39
CA ASP A 78 31.33 -5.15 3.82
C ASP A 78 31.65 -5.30 5.32
N ALA A 79 31.94 -6.52 5.76
CA ALA A 79 32.58 -6.78 7.05
C ALA A 79 33.60 -7.90 6.88
N ALA A 80 34.74 -7.55 6.29
CA ALA A 80 35.98 -8.32 6.33
C ALA A 80 36.99 -7.58 7.21
#